data_AF-A0AAW9NBS5-F1
#
_entry.id   AF-A0AAW9NBS5-F1
#
_cell.length_a   1.000
_cell.length_b   1.000
_cell.length_c   1.000
_cell.angle_alpha   90.00
_cell.angle_beta   90.00
_cell.angle_gamma   90.00
#
_symmetry.space_group_name_H-M   'P 1'
#
loop_
_entity.id
_entity.type
_entity.pdbx_description
1 polymer ?
#
loop_
_entity_poly.entity_id
_entity_poly.type
_entity_poly.pdbx_seq_one_letter_code
_entity_poly.pdbx_strand_id
1 'polypeptide(L)'
;MKDEGFKKIAVIGLSLGGVFALKVGQELKINGDVTMSVPIHREDTFLQKRVFHYAKGYKQLEGENEEQINLGNIFKIYLSIH
;
A
#
# COMPACT_ATOMS: atom_id res chain seq x y z
N MET A 1 6.14 -12.37 9.31
CA MET A 1 7.42 -12.16 8.58
C MET A 1 8.61 -11.85 9.49
N LYS A 2 8.68 -10.72 10.22
CA LYS A 2 9.79 -10.54 11.20
C LYS A 2 9.73 -11.57 12.32
N ASP A 3 8.51 -11.88 12.77
CA ASP A 3 8.25 -12.87 13.81
C ASP A 3 8.42 -14.32 13.33
N GLU A 4 8.60 -14.53 12.03
CA GLU A 4 8.92 -15.84 11.43
C GLU A 4 10.45 -16.05 11.31
N GLY A 5 11.28 -15.13 11.83
CA GLY A 5 12.74 -15.29 11.91
C GLY A 5 13.54 -14.82 10.70
N PHE A 6 12.91 -14.16 9.73
CA PHE A 6 13.61 -13.63 8.55
C PHE A 6 14.53 -12.45 8.91
N LYS A 7 15.84 -12.66 8.77
CA LYS A 7 16.89 -11.66 9.10
C LYS A 7 17.10 -10.60 8.02
N LYS A 8 16.62 -10.85 6.80
CA LYS A 8 16.72 -9.93 5.67
C LYS A 8 15.38 -9.81 4.96
N ILE A 9 14.94 -8.57 4.74
CA ILE A 9 13.65 -8.26 4.12
C ILE A 9 13.90 -7.28 2.98
N ALA A 10 13.48 -7.64 1.78
CA ALA A 10 13.47 -6.75 0.62
C ALA A 10 12.01 -6.48 0.23
N VAL A 11 11.73 -5.26 -0.23
CA VAL A 11 10.38 -4.83 -0.62
C VAL A 11 10.39 -4.49 -2.10
N ILE A 12 9.34 -4.91 -2.81
CA ILE A 12 9.14 -4.58 -4.22
C ILE A 12 7.77 -3.94 -4.37
N GLY A 13 7.72 -2.73 -4.90
CA GLY A 13 6.50 -1.96 -5.09
C GLY A 13 6.21 -1.65 -6.55
N LEU A 14 5.09 -2.17 -7.07
CA LEU A 14 4.61 -1.86 -8.42
C LEU A 14 3.52 -0.79 -8.40
N SER A 15 3.64 0.22 -9.27
CA SER A 15 2.66 1.29 -9.45
C SER A 15 2.40 2.06 -8.15
N LEU A 16 1.18 2.05 -7.61
CA LEU A 16 0.92 2.65 -6.29
C LEU A 16 1.67 1.92 -5.16
N GLY A 17 1.89 0.60 -5.30
CA GLY A 17 2.68 -0.19 -4.36
C GLY A 17 4.11 0.33 -4.18
N GLY A 18 4.65 1.04 -5.18
CA GLY A 18 5.95 1.70 -5.05
C GLY A 18 5.95 2.88 -4.07
N VAL A 19 4.85 3.62 -3.94
CA VAL A 19 4.73 4.68 -2.92
C VAL A 19 4.81 4.07 -1.52
N PHE A 20 4.13 2.93 -1.32
CA PHE A 20 4.17 2.21 -0.06
C PHE A 20 5.52 1.56 0.22
N ALA A 21 6.17 1.00 -0.80
CA ALA A 21 7.50 0.40 -0.67
C ALA A 21 8.53 1.45 -0.22
N LEU A 22 8.51 2.65 -0.82
CA LEU A 22 9.36 3.76 -0.42
C LEU A 22 9.14 4.16 1.04
N LYS A 23 7.88 4.24 1.47
CA LYS A 23 7.54 4.57 2.84
C LYS A 23 8.03 3.49 3.83
N VAL A 24 7.84 2.23 3.50
CA VAL A 24 8.39 1.11 4.29
C VAL A 24 9.91 1.19 4.36
N GLY A 25 10.59 1.55 3.27
CA GLY A 25 12.04 1.76 3.26
C GLY A 25 12.51 2.95 4.11
N GLN A 26 11.65 3.95 4.31
CA GLN A 26 11.93 5.10 5.19
C GLN A 26 11.70 4.77 6.68
N GLU A 27 10.65 4.01 6.99
CA GLU A 27 10.21 3.77 8.37
C GLU A 27 10.81 2.50 8.99
N LEU A 28 11.14 1.50 8.17
CA LEU A 28 11.61 0.18 8.62
C LEU A 28 13.01 -0.14 8.09
N LYS A 29 13.80 -0.82 8.93
CA LYS A 29 15.09 -1.37 8.51
C LYS A 29 14.88 -2.55 7.56
N ILE A 30 15.05 -2.30 6.27
CA ILE A 30 15.00 -3.29 5.17
C ILE A 30 16.35 -3.36 4.44
N ASN A 31 16.58 -4.42 3.68
CA ASN A 31 17.83 -4.66 2.95
C ASN A 31 17.85 -4.08 1.55
N GLY A 32 16.69 -3.71 1.00
CA GLY A 32 16.56 -3.10 -0.31
C GLY A 32 15.11 -2.87 -0.67
N ASP A 33 14.89 -1.84 -1.48
CA ASP A 33 13.60 -1.48 -2.06
C ASP A 33 13.76 -1.37 -3.57
N VAL A 34 12.82 -1.96 -4.32
CA VAL A 34 12.70 -1.79 -5.76
C VAL A 34 11.31 -1.29 -6.06
N THR A 35 11.21 -0.14 -6.72
CA THR A 35 9.93 0.40 -7.15
C THR A 35 9.84 0.52 -8.66
N MET A 36 8.64 0.29 -9.20
CA MET A 36 8.40 0.32 -10.64
C MET A 36 7.12 1.09 -10.93
N SER A 37 7.16 1.97 -11.94
CA SER A 37 6.00 2.73 -12.42
C SER A 37 5.30 3.57 -11.33
N VAL A 38 6.07 4.09 -10.37
CA VAL A 38 5.54 4.86 -9.24
C VAL A 38 4.96 6.19 -9.73
N PRO A 39 3.74 6.57 -9.32
CA PRO A 39 3.18 7.85 -9.70
C PRO A 39 3.93 9.03 -9.04
N ILE A 40 4.53 9.88 -9.89
CA ILE A 40 5.20 11.18 -9.68
C ILE A 40 4.37 12.35 -9.11
N HIS A 41 3.05 12.28 -9.32
CA HIS A 41 2.23 13.49 -9.39
C HIS A 41 1.77 13.95 -8.00
N ARG A 42 1.92 15.25 -7.73
CA ARG A 42 1.63 15.90 -6.43
C ARG A 42 0.16 16.22 -6.17
N GLU A 43 -0.75 15.87 -7.09
CA GLU A 43 -2.16 16.13 -6.85
C GLU A 43 -2.70 15.11 -5.84
N ASP A 44 -2.98 15.56 -4.62
CA ASP A 44 -3.52 14.74 -3.53
C ASP A 44 -4.77 13.96 -3.95
N THR A 45 -5.60 14.55 -4.82
CA THR A 45 -6.80 13.94 -5.38
C THR A 45 -6.49 12.70 -6.24
N PHE A 46 -5.37 12.70 -6.96
CA PHE A 46 -4.93 11.58 -7.79
C PHE A 46 -4.49 10.40 -6.92
N LEU A 47 -3.71 10.68 -5.87
CA LEU A 47 -3.26 9.65 -4.94
C LEU A 47 -4.44 9.05 -4.17
N GLN A 48 -5.37 9.88 -3.69
CA GLN A 48 -6.60 9.42 -3.02
C GLN A 48 -7.43 8.48 -3.92
N LYS A 49 -7.66 8.85 -5.19
CA LYS A 49 -8.38 7.99 -6.15
C LYS A 49 -7.71 6.64 -6.36
N ARG A 50 -6.37 6.63 -6.42
CA ARG A 50 -5.57 5.41 -6.61
C ARG A 50 -5.59 4.51 -5.39
N VAL A 51 -5.44 5.08 -4.18
CA VAL A 51 -5.55 4.36 -2.91
C VAL A 51 -6.95 3.75 -2.78
N PHE A 52 -7.99 4.51 -3.12
CA PHE A 52 -9.37 4.00 -3.13
C PHE A 52 -9.53 2.80 -4.08
N HIS A 53 -9.03 2.90 -5.31
CA HIS A 53 -9.09 1.80 -6.27
C HIS A 53 -8.34 0.56 -5.77
N TYR A 54 -7.15 0.74 -5.19
CA TYR A 54 -6.36 -0.36 -4.65
C TYR A 54 -7.06 -1.04 -3.48
N ALA A 55 -7.57 -0.27 -2.52
CA ALA A 55 -8.30 -0.80 -1.37
C ALA A 55 -9.58 -1.53 -1.78
N LYS A 56 -10.31 -0.98 -2.78
CA LYS A 56 -11.49 -1.64 -3.36
C LYS A 56 -11.11 -3.00 -3.98
N GLY A 57 -10.08 -3.04 -4.81
CA GLY A 57 -9.62 -4.28 -5.44
C GLY A 57 -9.13 -5.32 -4.43
N TYR A 58 -8.38 -4.89 -3.40
CA TYR A 58 -7.93 -5.76 -2.31
C TYR A 58 -9.11 -6.37 -1.55
N LYS A 59 -10.13 -5.57 -1.22
CA LYS A 59 -11.34 -6.04 -0.52
C LYS A 59 -12.20 -6.98 -1.34
N GLN A 60 -12.31 -6.75 -2.65
CA GLN A 60 -12.95 -7.70 -3.56
C GLN A 60 -12.22 -9.05 -3.61
N LEU A 61 -10.88 -9.06 -3.54
CA LEU A 61 -10.09 -10.29 -3.46
C LEU A 61 -10.26 -11.03 -2.11
N GLU A 62 -10.49 -10.30 -1.02
CA GLU A 62 -10.85 -10.87 0.29
C GLU A 62 -12.30 -11.42 0.34
N GLY A 63 -13.08 -11.23 -0.72
CA GLY A 63 -14.46 -11.72 -0.83
C GLY A 63 -15.52 -10.83 -0.17
N GLU A 64 -15.16 -9.60 0.21
CA GLU A 64 -16.14 -8.62 0.72
C GLU A 64 -16.99 -8.04 -0.44
N ASN A 65 -18.30 -7.91 -0.21
CA ASN A 65 -19.23 -7.33 -1.18
C ASN A 65 -19.04 -5.80 -1.28
N GLU A 66 -19.32 -5.21 -2.46
CA GLU A 66 -19.11 -3.76 -2.69
C GLU A 66 -19.82 -2.86 -1.67
N GLU A 67 -20.94 -3.30 -1.09
CA GLU A 67 -21.68 -2.58 -0.05
C GLU A 67 -20.92 -2.48 1.29
N GLN A 68 -19.98 -3.39 1.57
CA GLN A 68 -19.13 -3.37 2.76
C GLN A 68 -17.89 -2.48 2.59
N ILE A 69 -17.58 -2.11 1.34
CA ILE A 69 -16.46 -1.27 0.97
C ILE A 69 -16.86 0.20 1.13
N ASN A 70 -16.80 0.72 2.36
CA ASN A 70 -17.04 2.15 2.64
C ASN A 70 -15.73 2.95 2.78
N LEU A 71 -15.83 4.27 2.59
CA LEU A 71 -14.69 5.19 2.66
C LEU A 71 -13.97 5.17 4.01
N GLY A 72 -14.68 4.90 5.11
CA GLY A 72 -14.11 4.79 6.47
C GLY A 72 -13.22 3.55 6.66
N ASN A 73 -13.58 2.41 6.06
CA ASN A 73 -12.76 1.20 6.08
C ASN A 73 -11.53 1.34 5.17
N ILE A 74 -11.67 2.04 4.04
CA ILE A 74 -10.54 2.40 3.16
C ILE A 74 -9.59 3.37 3.88
N PHE A 75 -10.13 4.36 4.61
CA PHE A 75 -9.32 5.30 5.39
C PHE A 75 -8.59 4.61 6.53
N LYS A 76 -9.17 3.57 7.15
CA LYS A 76 -8.46 2.71 8.12
C LYS A 76 -7.31 1.95 7.49
N ILE A 77 -7.43 1.46 6.26
CA ILE A 77 -6.30 0.86 5.53
C ILE A 77 -5.23 1.93 5.31
N TYR A 78 -5.59 3.13 4.85
CA TYR A 78 -4.64 4.23 4.66
C TYR A 78 -3.92 4.62 5.97
N LEU A 79 -4.66 4.77 7.07
CA LEU A 79 -4.14 5.09 8.40
C LEU A 79 -3.35 3.93 9.03
N SER A 80 -3.67 2.67 8.72
CA SER A 80 -2.88 1.52 9.20
C SER A 80 -1.51 1.45 8.53
N ILE A 81 -1.31 2.18 7.43
CA ILE A 81 -0.05 2.30 6.70
C ILE A 81 0.60 3.66 6.99
N HIS A 82 0.10 4.42 7.99
CA HIS A 82 0.60 5.74 8.37
C HIS A 82 0.86 5.87 9.86
#